data_AF-A0A9P4NJX2-F1
#
_entry.id   AF-A0A9P4NJX2-F1
#
_cell.length_a   1.000
_cell.length_b   1.000
_cell.length_c   1.000
_cell.angle_alpha   90.00
_cell.angle_beta   90.00
_cell.angle_gamma   90.00
#
_symmetry.space_group_name_H-M   'P 1'
#
loop_
_entity.id
_entity.type
_entity.pdbx_description
1 polymer ?
#
loop_
_entity_poly.entity_id
_entity_poly.type
_entity_poly.pdbx_seq_one_letter_code
_entity_poly.pdbx_strand_id
1 'polypeptide(L)'
;MHFPWIQRCSFTSTPTLLKRQKGGPKRDTRILLIRYFLHAPRTPRPLRLSRMRALRHWTIHRAYQLHKETLRKEQELELERMYYEMRKACEQLRTIGRDGLEGVEEEGKLFRVAMEKKGVWGGVPIEYARAQTEWPSREGWNSGWTWD
;
A
#
# COMPACT_ATOMS: atom_id res chain seq x y z
N MET A 1 -6.27 -31.63 -32.43
CA MET A 1 -6.64 -30.37 -33.12
C MET A 1 -5.84 -29.25 -32.49
N HIS A 2 -4.79 -28.76 -33.17
CA HIS A 2 -3.94 -27.67 -32.68
C HIS A 2 -4.26 -26.40 -33.47
N PHE A 3 -4.70 -25.34 -32.79
CA PHE A 3 -4.90 -24.02 -33.37
C PHE A 3 -3.59 -23.22 -33.24
N PRO A 4 -2.91 -22.87 -34.34
CA PRO A 4 -1.76 -21.98 -34.27
C PRO A 4 -2.23 -20.56 -34.53
N TRP A 5 -2.61 -19.83 -33.48
CA TRP A 5 -2.60 -18.36 -33.55
C TRP A 5 -1.15 -17.91 -33.40
N ILE A 6 -0.34 -18.14 -34.44
CA ILE A 6 0.97 -17.51 -34.55
C ILE A 6 0.70 -16.06 -34.91
N GLN A 7 0.83 -15.18 -33.92
CA GLN A 7 0.84 -13.74 -34.09
C GLN A 7 2.02 -13.35 -34.98
N ARG A 8 1.80 -13.29 -36.30
CA ARG A 8 2.78 -12.81 -37.29
C ARG A 8 2.75 -11.29 -37.36
N CYS A 9 3.14 -10.63 -36.28
CA CYS A 9 3.51 -9.22 -36.31
C CYS A 9 4.91 -9.11 -35.72
N SER A 10 5.94 -9.26 -36.56
CA SER A 10 7.29 -8.85 -36.20
C SER A 10 7.32 -7.32 -36.14
N PHE A 11 6.97 -6.77 -34.98
CA PHE A 11 7.20 -5.36 -34.70
C PHE A 11 8.71 -5.11 -34.75
N THR A 12 9.18 -4.52 -35.84
CA THR A 12 10.56 -4.08 -35.98
C THR A 12 10.61 -2.58 -35.71
N SER A 13 11.46 -2.15 -34.80
CA SER A 13 11.59 -0.72 -34.42
C SER A 13 12.32 0.12 -35.47
N THR A 14 12.53 -0.41 -36.68
CA THR A 14 13.28 0.24 -37.76
C THR A 14 12.55 0.11 -39.11
N PRO A 15 12.16 1.22 -39.75
CA PRO A 15 11.58 1.17 -41.09
C PRO A 15 12.60 0.64 -42.10
N THR A 16 12.15 -0.20 -43.04
CA THR A 16 12.97 -0.91 -44.03
C THR A 16 13.80 0.04 -44.91
N LEU A 17 13.31 1.26 -45.15
CA LEU A 17 14.02 2.32 -45.89
C LEU A 17 15.32 2.77 -45.18
N LEU A 18 15.32 2.90 -43.86
CA LEU A 18 16.51 3.29 -43.08
C LEU A 18 17.57 2.17 -43.02
N LYS A 19 17.17 0.91 -43.22
CA LYS A 19 18.09 -0.24 -43.27
C LYS A 19 18.88 -0.29 -44.58
N ARG A 20 18.35 0.31 -45.66
CA ARG A 20 18.91 0.27 -47.02
C ARG A 20 19.94 1.37 -47.28
N GLN A 21 19.95 2.43 -46.47
CA GLN A 21 20.94 3.52 -46.55
C GLN A 21 22.25 3.08 -45.88
N LYS A 22 23.39 3.11 -46.61
CA LYS A 22 24.72 2.83 -46.04
C LYS A 22 25.07 3.91 -45.01
N GLY A 23 24.90 3.59 -43.73
CA GLY A 23 25.18 4.49 -42.60
C GLY A 23 23.93 5.02 -41.91
N GLY A 24 23.00 4.13 -41.52
CA GLY A 24 21.76 4.48 -40.82
C GLY A 24 21.95 5.41 -39.60
N PRO A 25 20.86 6.02 -39.10
CA PRO A 25 20.95 7.09 -38.10
C PRO A 25 21.73 6.63 -36.88
N LYS A 26 22.76 7.41 -36.49
CA LYS A 26 23.50 7.20 -35.24
C LYS A 26 22.51 7.21 -34.09
N ARG A 27 22.21 6.04 -33.55
CA ARG A 27 21.33 5.92 -32.38
C ARG A 27 22.07 6.50 -31.19
N ASP A 28 21.42 7.39 -30.45
CA ASP A 28 21.98 7.90 -29.19
C ASP A 28 22.31 6.70 -28.29
N THR A 29 23.55 6.65 -27.80
CA THR A 29 24.07 5.58 -26.95
C THR A 29 23.27 5.48 -25.65
N ARG A 30 22.74 6.60 -25.15
CA ARG A 30 21.86 6.63 -23.96
C ARG A 30 20.54 5.92 -24.22
N ILE A 31 19.91 6.17 -25.36
CA ILE A 31 18.66 5.50 -25.75
C ILE A 31 18.90 3.99 -25.95
N LEU A 32 20.05 3.62 -26.52
CA LEU A 32 20.45 2.23 -26.67
C LEU A 32 20.67 1.54 -25.32
N LEU A 33 21.33 2.21 -24.37
CA LEU A 33 21.54 1.71 -23.01
C LEU A 33 20.20 1.57 -22.26
N ILE A 34 19.30 2.55 -22.35
CA ILE A 34 17.97 2.47 -21.75
C ILE A 34 17.20 1.26 -22.32
N ARG A 35 17.17 1.11 -23.66
CA ARG A 35 16.53 -0.05 -24.31
C ARG A 35 17.17 -1.36 -23.88
N TYR A 36 18.49 -1.38 -23.72
CA TYR A 36 19.22 -2.54 -23.24
C TYR A 36 18.85 -2.87 -21.80
N PHE A 37 18.87 -1.93 -20.85
CA PHE A 37 18.50 -2.20 -19.46
C PHE A 37 17.01 -2.55 -19.28
N LEU A 38 16.13 -2.01 -20.13
CA LEU A 38 14.70 -2.28 -20.06
C LEU A 38 14.33 -3.65 -20.65
N HIS A 39 14.98 -4.07 -21.73
CA HIS A 39 14.57 -5.25 -22.50
C HIS A 39 15.57 -6.41 -22.46
N ALA A 40 16.79 -6.23 -21.94
CA ALA A 40 17.72 -7.34 -21.80
C ALA A 40 17.25 -8.28 -20.67
N PRO A 41 17.05 -9.58 -20.94
CA PRO A 41 16.75 -10.56 -19.91
C PRO A 41 18.00 -10.79 -19.06
N ARG A 42 18.21 -9.93 -18.06
CA ARG A 42 19.23 -10.11 -17.01
C ARG A 42 18.75 -11.03 -15.89
N THR A 43 17.59 -11.64 -16.05
CA THR A 43 17.05 -12.58 -15.09
C THR A 43 17.97 -13.81 -15.03
N PRO A 44 18.46 -14.18 -13.85
CA PRO A 44 19.23 -15.41 -13.73
C PRO A 44 18.34 -16.61 -14.07
N ARG A 45 18.97 -17.75 -14.36
CA ARG A 45 18.23 -19.01 -14.57
C ARG A 45 17.38 -19.33 -13.33
N PRO A 46 16.19 -19.95 -13.48
CA PRO A 46 15.36 -20.34 -12.35
C PRO A 46 16.14 -21.17 -11.32
N LEU A 47 15.88 -20.91 -10.04
CA LEU A 47 16.59 -21.55 -8.95
C LEU A 47 16.24 -23.04 -8.89
N ARG A 48 17.26 -23.91 -8.98
CA ARG A 48 17.13 -25.36 -8.79
C ARG A 48 17.51 -25.73 -7.36
N LEU A 49 16.57 -26.33 -6.63
CA LEU A 49 16.76 -26.74 -5.24
C LEU A 49 16.86 -28.26 -5.15
N SER A 50 17.74 -28.76 -4.28
CA SER A 50 17.71 -30.18 -3.87
C SER A 50 16.50 -30.46 -2.98
N ARG A 51 16.09 -31.72 -2.85
CA ARG A 51 14.91 -32.14 -2.07
C ARG A 51 14.89 -31.54 -0.66
N MET A 52 15.97 -31.68 0.11
CA MET A 52 16.06 -31.14 1.48
C MET A 52 16.02 -29.61 1.53
N ARG A 53 16.56 -28.92 0.52
CA ARG A 53 16.50 -27.44 0.44
C ARG A 53 15.09 -26.97 0.05
N ALA A 54 14.43 -27.67 -0.87
CA ALA A 54 13.05 -27.40 -1.26
C ALA A 54 12.09 -27.59 -0.08
N LEU A 55 12.24 -28.67 0.70
CA LEU A 55 11.44 -28.90 1.91
C LEU A 55 11.65 -27.80 2.96
N ARG A 56 12.90 -27.43 3.28
CA ARG A 56 13.19 -26.32 4.20
C ARG A 56 12.56 -25.01 3.74
N HIS A 57 12.68 -24.70 2.45
CA HIS A 57 12.06 -23.51 1.87
C HIS A 57 10.54 -23.53 2.02
N TRP A 58 9.90 -24.67 1.74
CA TRP A 58 8.46 -24.84 1.88
C TRP A 58 8.00 -24.66 3.33
N THR A 59 8.72 -25.23 4.30
CA THR A 59 8.39 -25.08 5.73
C THR A 59 8.47 -23.62 6.17
N ILE A 60 9.55 -22.90 5.81
CA ILE A 60 9.69 -21.47 6.13
C ILE A 60 8.58 -20.66 5.47
N HIS A 61 8.28 -20.94 4.20
CA HIS A 61 7.22 -20.25 3.47
C HIS A 61 5.85 -20.46 4.14
N ARG A 62 5.52 -21.70 4.52
CA ARG A 62 4.24 -22.01 5.15
C ARG A 62 4.13 -21.38 6.55
N ALA A 63 5.20 -21.42 7.34
CA ALA A 63 5.24 -20.76 8.65
C ALA A 63 5.03 -19.25 8.51
N TYR A 64 5.66 -18.60 7.53
CA TYR A 64 5.48 -17.18 7.27
C TYR A 64 4.06 -16.84 6.80
N GLN A 65 3.45 -17.67 5.94
CA GLN A 65 2.04 -17.49 5.57
C GLN A 65 1.12 -17.54 6.78
N LEU A 66 1.30 -18.53 7.66
CA LEU A 66 0.50 -18.68 8.87
C LEU A 66 0.68 -17.46 9.78
N HIS A 67 1.91 -16.99 9.98
CA HIS A 67 2.19 -15.78 10.75
C HIS A 67 1.52 -14.53 10.16
N LYS A 68 1.50 -14.38 8.82
CA LYS A 68 0.76 -13.28 8.19
C LYS A 68 -0.74 -13.38 8.39
N GLU A 69 -1.30 -14.58 8.37
CA GLU A 69 -2.72 -14.81 8.65
C GLU A 69 -3.05 -14.46 10.10
N THR A 70 -2.20 -14.81 11.07
CA THR A 70 -2.42 -14.44 12.48
C THR A 70 -2.35 -12.93 12.66
N LEU A 71 -1.35 -12.25 12.10
CA LEU A 71 -1.23 -10.79 12.16
C LEU A 71 -2.45 -10.08 11.56
N ARG A 72 -2.94 -10.55 10.40
CA ARG A 72 -4.13 -9.96 9.79
C ARG A 72 -5.36 -10.12 10.68
N LYS A 73 -5.57 -11.31 11.23
CA LYS A 73 -6.70 -11.58 12.14
C LYS A 73 -6.63 -10.71 13.39
N GLU A 74 -5.44 -10.54 13.97
CA GLU A 74 -5.23 -9.67 15.13
C GLU A 74 -5.58 -8.20 14.80
N GLN A 75 -5.15 -7.71 13.64
CA GLN A 75 -5.51 -6.37 13.16
C GLN A 75 -7.02 -6.22 12.92
N GLU A 76 -7.66 -7.21 12.29
CA GLU A 76 -9.11 -7.21 12.07
C GLU A 76 -9.88 -7.18 13.41
N LEU A 77 -9.48 -8.00 14.38
CA LEU A 77 -10.09 -8.03 15.71
C LEU A 77 -9.88 -6.73 16.49
N GLU A 78 -8.71 -6.10 16.37
CA GLU A 78 -8.46 -4.78 16.98
C GLU A 78 -9.40 -3.73 16.37
N LEU A 79 -9.49 -3.68 15.04
CA LEU A 79 -10.39 -2.75 14.34
C LEU A 79 -11.86 -2.99 14.71
N GLU A 80 -12.30 -4.25 14.80
CA GLU A 80 -13.64 -4.61 15.27
C GLU A 80 -13.88 -4.15 16.70
N ARG A 81 -12.89 -4.35 17.60
CA ARG A 81 -12.97 -3.88 18.98
C ARG A 81 -13.11 -2.36 19.04
N MET A 82 -12.25 -1.63 18.33
CA MET A 82 -12.31 -0.16 18.27
C MET A 82 -13.67 0.31 17.74
N TYR A 83 -14.16 -0.30 16.66
CA TYR A 83 -15.47 0.00 16.10
C TYR A 83 -16.61 -0.27 17.09
N TYR A 84 -16.56 -1.40 17.79
CA TYR A 84 -17.58 -1.77 18.78
C TYR A 84 -17.62 -0.77 19.94
N GLU A 85 -16.46 -0.39 20.48
CA GLU A 85 -16.38 0.61 21.55
C GLU A 85 -16.84 1.99 21.08
N MET A 86 -16.43 2.41 19.88
CA MET A 86 -16.90 3.66 19.27
C MET A 86 -18.42 3.66 19.10
N ARG A 87 -18.99 2.55 18.62
CA ARG A 87 -20.44 2.38 18.46
C ARG A 87 -21.14 2.48 19.82
N LYS A 88 -20.66 1.76 20.83
CA LYS A 88 -21.21 1.78 22.18
C LYS A 88 -21.21 3.19 22.78
N ALA A 89 -20.10 3.91 22.67
CA ALA A 89 -20.01 5.30 23.11
C ALA A 89 -20.99 6.22 22.35
N CYS A 90 -21.15 6.02 21.04
CA CYS A 90 -22.13 6.75 20.24
C CYS A 90 -23.58 6.47 20.64
N GLU A 91 -23.93 5.22 20.94
CA GLU A 91 -25.27 4.88 21.43
C GLU A 91 -25.53 5.54 22.80
N GLN A 92 -24.54 5.60 23.69
CA GLN A 92 -24.66 6.34 24.94
C GLN A 92 -24.86 7.84 24.70
N LEU A 93 -24.09 8.46 23.80
CA LEU A 93 -24.27 9.87 23.43
C LEU A 93 -25.66 10.17 22.83
N ARG A 94 -26.36 9.15 22.33
CA ARG A 94 -27.69 9.30 21.76
C ARG A 94 -28.77 9.41 22.84
N THR A 95 -28.62 8.71 23.97
CA THR A 95 -29.56 8.74 25.09
C THR A 95 -29.30 9.87 26.09
N ILE A 96 -28.08 10.41 26.08
CA ILE A 96 -27.66 11.49 26.97
C ILE A 96 -28.25 12.85 26.53
N GLY A 97 -28.80 13.59 27.50
CA GLY A 97 -29.25 14.99 27.37
C GLY A 97 -28.15 16.01 27.69
N ARG A 98 -28.51 17.29 27.81
CA ARG A 98 -27.56 18.42 27.98
C ARG A 98 -26.58 18.25 29.15
N ASP A 99 -27.04 17.71 30.27
CA ASP A 99 -26.28 17.62 31.53
C ASP A 99 -25.59 16.27 31.74
N GLY A 100 -25.51 15.43 30.71
CA GLY A 100 -24.90 14.09 30.83
C GLY A 100 -25.85 13.02 31.38
N LEU A 101 -27.10 13.38 31.70
CA LEU A 101 -28.14 12.49 32.21
C LEU A 101 -29.14 12.10 31.11
N GLU A 102 -29.70 10.89 31.20
CA GLU A 102 -30.72 10.39 30.27
C GLU A 102 -32.09 11.07 30.51
N GLY A 103 -32.84 11.33 29.43
CA GLY A 103 -34.23 11.81 29.51
C GLY A 103 -34.42 13.29 29.88
N VAL A 104 -33.37 14.11 29.80
CA VAL A 104 -33.40 15.57 30.02
C VAL A 104 -33.50 16.31 28.67
N GLU A 105 -33.87 17.60 28.68
CA GLU A 105 -33.93 18.43 27.47
C GLU A 105 -32.69 18.30 26.55
N GLU A 106 -32.93 18.35 25.24
CA GLU A 106 -31.93 18.24 24.16
C GLU A 106 -31.22 16.88 24.00
N GLU A 107 -31.89 15.77 24.31
CA GLU A 107 -31.40 14.39 24.05
C GLU A 107 -30.81 14.22 22.62
N GLY A 108 -29.65 13.58 22.53
CA GLY A 108 -29.00 13.27 21.26
C GLY A 108 -28.45 14.48 20.49
N LYS A 109 -28.40 15.68 21.09
CA LYS A 109 -27.74 16.85 20.49
C LYS A 109 -26.24 16.60 20.27
N LEU A 110 -25.54 16.08 21.27
CA LEU A 110 -24.11 15.75 21.18
C LEU A 110 -23.84 14.69 20.10
N PHE A 111 -24.69 13.66 20.03
CA PHE A 111 -24.61 12.64 18.98
C PHE A 111 -24.74 13.25 17.57
N ARG A 112 -25.70 14.15 17.34
CA ARG A 112 -25.87 14.83 16.04
C ARG A 112 -24.64 15.64 15.65
N VAL A 113 -24.07 16.39 16.59
CA VAL A 113 -22.84 17.17 16.37
C VAL A 113 -21.64 16.26 16.05
N ALA A 114 -21.46 15.18 16.82
CA ALA A 114 -20.37 14.22 16.59
C ALA A 114 -20.44 13.50 15.24
N MET A 115 -21.66 13.33 14.70
CA MET A 115 -21.87 12.69 13.40
C MET A 115 -21.64 13.63 12.20
N GLU A 116 -21.47 14.94 12.44
CA GLU A 116 -21.12 15.87 11.37
C GLU A 116 -19.75 15.53 10.77
N LYS A 117 -19.65 15.49 9.44
CA LYS A 117 -18.40 15.21 8.71
C LYS A 117 -17.71 16.47 8.20
N LYS A 118 -17.85 17.58 8.91
CA LYS A 118 -17.22 18.86 8.56
C LYS A 118 -15.69 18.72 8.62
N GLY A 119 -15.00 19.11 7.56
CA GLY A 119 -13.52 19.08 7.48
C GLY A 119 -12.88 17.69 7.32
N VAL A 120 -13.62 16.59 7.47
CA VAL A 120 -13.08 15.21 7.40
C VAL A 120 -12.46 14.90 6.03
N TRP A 121 -13.07 15.40 4.95
CA TRP A 121 -12.60 15.18 3.59
C TRP A 121 -11.42 16.10 3.20
N GLY A 122 -10.97 16.99 4.09
CA GLY A 122 -9.82 17.87 3.89
C GLY A 122 -8.46 17.17 4.10
N GLY A 123 -8.46 15.90 4.55
CA GLY A 123 -7.25 15.13 4.82
C GLY A 123 -6.77 15.23 6.27
N VAL A 124 -5.59 14.64 6.52
CA VAL A 124 -4.93 14.62 7.83
C VAL A 124 -3.72 15.57 7.77
N PRO A 125 -3.41 16.33 8.84
CA PRO A 125 -2.22 17.18 8.86
C PRO A 125 -0.94 16.39 8.59
N ILE A 126 -0.05 16.93 7.77
CA ILE A 126 1.13 16.23 7.24
C ILE A 126 2.11 15.84 8.35
N GLU A 127 2.12 16.56 9.46
CA GLU A 127 2.94 16.31 10.64
C GLU A 127 2.61 14.96 11.29
N TYR A 128 1.35 14.52 11.23
CA TYR A 128 0.90 13.23 11.78
C TYR A 128 1.01 12.08 10.79
N ALA A 129 1.16 12.37 9.49
CA ALA A 129 1.32 11.36 8.45
C ALA A 129 2.76 10.83 8.30
N ARG A 130 3.64 11.11 9.27
CA ARG A 130 5.05 10.68 9.26
C ARG A 130 5.16 9.16 9.45
N ALA A 131 5.82 8.50 8.51
CA ALA A 131 6.08 7.07 8.61
C ALA A 131 7.10 6.76 9.72
N GLN A 132 6.98 5.57 10.31
CA GLN A 132 7.95 5.07 11.28
C GLN A 132 9.31 4.82 10.61
N THR A 133 10.39 5.24 11.27
CA THR A 133 11.78 5.05 10.81
C THR A 133 12.48 3.96 11.62
N GLU A 134 13.47 3.30 11.03
CA GLU A 134 14.26 2.26 11.71
C GLU A 134 15.08 2.83 12.89
N TRP A 135 15.62 4.04 12.72
CA TRP A 135 16.39 4.76 13.74
C TRP A 135 15.71 6.08 14.07
N PRO A 136 15.68 6.49 15.35
CA PRO A 136 15.13 7.79 15.73
C PRO A 136 16.03 8.93 15.23
N SER A 137 15.43 10.11 15.06
CA SER A 137 16.18 11.36 14.85
C SER A 137 17.00 11.73 16.10
N ARG A 138 18.04 12.56 15.92
CA ARG A 138 18.81 13.14 17.02
C ARG A 138 17.92 13.90 18.01
N GLU A 139 16.91 14.58 17.47
CA GLU A 139 15.84 15.22 18.22
C GLU A 139 14.54 14.46 17.89
N GLY A 140 14.18 13.48 18.73
CA GLY A 140 13.06 12.58 18.48
C GLY A 140 11.68 13.20 18.72
N TRP A 141 11.60 14.22 19.59
CA TRP A 141 10.37 14.94 19.93
C TRP A 141 10.67 16.40 20.24
N ASN A 142 9.82 17.32 19.76
CA ASN A 142 9.92 18.74 20.06
C ASN A 142 9.15 19.07 21.35
N SER A 143 9.84 19.11 22.49
CA SER A 143 9.25 19.52 23.77
C SER A 143 8.99 21.03 23.89
N GLY A 144 9.59 21.84 23.02
CA GLY A 144 9.44 23.30 22.98
C GLY A 144 8.37 23.79 21.99
N TRP A 145 7.45 22.91 21.57
CA TRP A 145 6.38 23.29 20.66
C TRP A 145 5.46 24.35 21.30
N THR A 146 5.32 25.51 20.65
CA THR A 146 4.40 26.60 21.00
C THR A 146 3.49 26.93 19.82
N TRP A 147 2.35 27.59 20.10
CA TRP A 147 1.29 27.89 19.14
C TRP A 147 1.36 29.31 18.54
N ASP A 148 2.50 30.01 18.70
CA ASP A 148 2.68 31.40 18.27
C ASP A 148 2.64 31.60 16.74
#